data_AF-A0A7C3S2K8-F1
#
_entry.id   AF-A0A7C3S2K8-F1
#
_cell.length_a   1.000
_cell.length_b   1.000
_cell.length_c   1.000
_cell.angle_alpha   90.00
_cell.angle_beta   90.00
_cell.angle_gamma   90.00
#
_symmetry.space_group_name_H-M   'P 1'
#
loop_
_entity.id
_entity.type
_entity.pdbx_description
1 polymer ?
#
loop_
_entity_poly.entity_id
_entity_poly.type
_entity_poly.pdbx_seq_one_letter_code
_entity_poly.pdbx_strand_id
1 'polypeptide(L)'
;MGGTNVISGLSSGLDWRTIIDQLKAIEHRRIDLVESRKKTYQNRISAWQNLNKKFLSLKTAAETLNKTTSFNLYKATLASNTTTDPEALLSVSTGDEAAPGTYQIKIEQLATAQKLSSNGYASQTESLGLSGDLIVGGRTVKVASTDSLVQIRDKINGVNTGTNASGVTASVVNYGAGGYRLVLTSDREGAQGISLQNGGASDLVELLGFLDASPKTAKNTVAGGHLSDRFSAADQAIGGADLLDL
;
A
#
# COMPACT_ATOMS: atom_id res chain seq x y z
N MET A 1 17.28 -34.35 97.23
CA MET A 1 17.83 -33.30 96.35
C MET A 1 18.19 -33.95 95.02
N GLY A 2 17.24 -34.00 94.08
CA GLY A 2 17.47 -34.52 92.73
C GLY A 2 17.98 -33.38 91.86
N GLY A 3 19.23 -33.49 91.41
CA GLY A 3 19.89 -32.48 90.60
C GLY A 3 19.16 -32.26 89.27
N THR A 4 18.73 -31.03 89.07
CA THR A 4 18.35 -30.45 87.79
C THR A 4 19.51 -30.64 86.81
N ASN A 5 19.33 -31.45 85.77
CA ASN A 5 20.29 -31.53 84.67
C ASN A 5 19.71 -30.84 83.44
N VAL A 6 20.40 -29.76 83.13
CA VAL A 6 20.19 -28.73 82.12
C VAL A 6 20.29 -29.30 80.70
N ILE A 7 19.56 -28.64 79.80
CA ILE A 7 19.51 -28.84 78.34
C ILE A 7 20.92 -29.09 77.77
N SER A 8 21.20 -30.34 77.38
CA SER A 8 22.43 -30.72 76.69
C SER A 8 22.17 -30.78 75.19
N GLY A 9 22.40 -29.67 74.49
CA GLY A 9 22.19 -29.57 73.05
C GLY A 9 23.19 -28.69 72.30
N LEU A 10 24.15 -28.08 72.97
CA LEU A 10 25.12 -27.15 72.34
C LEU A 10 26.60 -27.51 72.56
N SER A 11 26.94 -28.51 73.40
CA SER A 11 28.33 -28.88 73.70
C SER A 11 28.70 -30.36 73.55
N SER A 12 27.76 -31.26 73.25
CA SER A 12 28.13 -32.55 72.67
C SER A 12 28.55 -32.27 71.23
N GLY A 13 29.71 -32.72 70.78
CA GLY A 13 30.17 -32.62 69.37
C GLY A 13 29.29 -33.37 68.35
N LEU A 14 28.00 -33.51 68.64
CA LEU A 14 26.93 -33.96 67.78
C LEU A 14 26.50 -32.77 66.92
N ASP A 15 26.93 -32.80 65.66
CA ASP A 15 26.47 -31.87 64.64
C ASP A 15 25.03 -32.22 64.23
N TRP A 16 24.09 -31.80 65.07
CA TRP A 16 22.67 -32.02 64.87
C TRP A 16 22.15 -31.36 63.58
N ARG A 17 22.81 -30.31 63.09
CA ARG A 17 22.47 -29.69 61.79
C ARG A 17 22.78 -30.67 60.67
N THR A 18 23.97 -31.27 60.65
CA THR A 18 24.32 -32.30 59.68
C THR A 18 23.41 -33.53 59.76
N ILE A 19 23.00 -33.96 60.96
CA ILE A 19 22.04 -35.07 61.12
C ILE A 19 20.65 -34.70 60.58
N ILE A 20 20.17 -33.48 60.86
CA ILE A 20 18.90 -32.99 60.30
C ILE A 20 18.99 -32.86 58.78
N ASP A 21 20.09 -32.37 58.24
CA ASP A 21 20.28 -32.24 56.80
C ASP A 21 20.38 -33.63 56.14
N GLN A 22 21.02 -34.60 56.77
CA GLN A 22 21.03 -36.00 56.31
C GLN A 22 19.63 -36.64 56.36
N LEU A 23 18.85 -36.39 57.41
CA LEU A 23 17.47 -36.88 57.51
C LEU A 23 16.55 -36.22 56.47
N LYS A 24 16.70 -34.90 56.27
CA LYS A 24 16.02 -34.14 55.21
C LYS A 24 16.40 -34.66 53.83
N ALA A 25 17.68 -34.97 53.59
CA ALA A 25 18.13 -35.56 52.33
C ALA A 25 17.53 -36.95 52.10
N ILE A 26 17.41 -37.79 53.14
CA ILE A 26 16.74 -39.10 53.05
C ILE A 26 15.26 -38.93 52.70
N GLU A 27 14.57 -37.98 53.34
CA GLU A 27 13.16 -37.67 53.05
C GLU A 27 13.00 -37.12 51.61
N HIS A 28 13.95 -36.29 51.16
CA HIS A 28 13.95 -35.72 49.81
C HIS A 28 14.20 -36.76 48.71
N ARG A 29 14.76 -37.93 48.99
CA ARG A 29 14.93 -39.01 47.98
C ARG A 29 13.62 -39.38 47.28
N ARG A 30 12.50 -39.32 48.01
CA ARG A 30 11.17 -39.57 47.43
C ARG A 30 10.77 -38.48 46.44
N ILE A 31 11.13 -37.23 46.75
CA ILE A 31 10.92 -36.08 45.87
C ILE A 31 11.81 -36.20 44.64
N ASP A 32 13.10 -36.52 44.81
CA ASP A 32 14.04 -36.70 43.69
C ASP A 32 13.58 -37.79 42.71
N LEU A 33 13.03 -38.89 43.22
CA LEU A 33 12.43 -39.95 42.40
C LEU A 33 11.24 -39.44 41.57
N VAL A 34 10.36 -38.65 42.18
CA VAL A 34 9.19 -38.07 41.49
C VAL A 34 9.63 -36.99 40.50
N GLU A 35 10.61 -36.16 40.83
CA GLU A 35 11.19 -35.16 39.92
C GLU A 35 11.88 -35.82 38.72
N SER A 36 12.63 -36.90 38.94
CA SER A 36 13.24 -37.70 37.87
C SER A 36 12.19 -38.33 36.95
N ARG A 37 11.10 -38.86 37.51
CA ARG A 37 9.94 -39.34 36.74
C ARG A 37 9.30 -38.20 35.93
N LYS A 38 9.06 -37.04 36.56
CA LYS A 38 8.52 -35.84 35.90
C LYS A 38 9.39 -35.41 34.72
N LYS A 39 10.70 -35.33 34.90
CA LYS A 39 11.67 -35.01 33.83
C LYS A 39 11.61 -36.02 32.70
N THR A 40 11.49 -37.31 33.01
CA THR A 40 11.32 -38.38 32.01
C THR A 40 10.04 -38.20 31.20
N TYR A 41 8.91 -37.92 31.86
CA TYR A 41 7.64 -37.65 31.16
C TYR A 41 7.69 -36.37 30.34
N GLN A 42 8.32 -35.29 30.83
CA GLN A 42 8.51 -34.06 30.07
C GLN A 42 9.34 -34.29 28.81
N ASN A 43 10.43 -35.06 28.91
CA ASN A 43 11.23 -35.44 27.73
C ASN A 43 10.42 -36.24 26.71
N ARG A 44 9.59 -37.19 27.18
CA ARG A 44 8.67 -37.95 26.31
C ARG A 44 7.66 -37.03 25.63
N ILE A 45 7.05 -36.10 26.36
CA ILE A 45 6.11 -35.11 25.81
C ILE A 45 6.80 -34.27 24.73
N SER A 46 7.99 -33.74 25.01
CA SER A 46 8.76 -32.94 24.04
C SER A 46 9.11 -33.75 22.78
N ALA A 47 9.49 -35.02 22.93
CA ALA A 47 9.74 -35.91 21.79
C ALA A 47 8.48 -36.12 20.93
N TRP A 48 7.33 -36.37 21.55
CA TRP A 48 6.04 -36.50 20.85
C TRP A 48 5.61 -35.20 20.17
N GLN A 49 5.80 -34.05 20.81
CA GLN A 49 5.52 -32.74 20.22
C GLN A 49 6.41 -32.47 19.01
N ASN A 50 7.69 -32.82 19.07
CA ASN A 50 8.62 -32.70 17.94
C ASN A 50 8.24 -33.63 16.79
N LEU A 51 7.83 -34.87 17.09
CA LEU A 51 7.34 -35.79 16.07
C LEU A 51 6.06 -35.25 15.40
N ASN A 52 5.11 -34.76 16.20
CA ASN A 52 3.88 -34.17 15.69
C ASN A 52 4.15 -32.97 14.77
N LYS A 53 5.08 -32.07 15.16
CA LYS A 53 5.51 -30.96 14.30
C LYS A 53 6.06 -31.45 12.97
N LYS A 54 6.94 -32.46 12.99
CA LYS A 54 7.51 -33.05 11.76
C LYS A 54 6.43 -33.66 10.86
N PHE A 55 5.47 -34.39 11.45
CA PHE A 55 4.34 -34.96 10.71
C PHE A 55 3.44 -33.89 10.12
N LEU A 56 3.17 -32.80 10.86
CA LEU A 56 2.41 -31.68 10.37
C LEU A 56 3.11 -31.01 9.19
N SER A 57 4.42 -30.76 9.29
CA SER A 57 5.22 -30.22 8.17
C SER A 57 5.18 -31.13 6.95
N LEU A 58 5.29 -32.45 7.13
CA LEU A 58 5.19 -33.41 6.04
C LEU A 58 3.80 -33.40 5.39
N LYS A 59 2.73 -33.38 6.20
CA LYS A 59 1.34 -33.27 5.73
C LYS A 59 1.15 -32.01 4.90
N THR A 60 1.61 -30.85 5.39
CA THR A 60 1.51 -29.59 4.65
C THR A 60 2.29 -29.62 3.34
N ALA A 61 3.48 -30.22 3.31
CA ALA A 61 4.26 -30.39 2.08
C ALA A 61 3.52 -31.31 1.08
N ALA A 62 2.95 -32.43 1.55
CA ALA A 62 2.19 -33.35 0.72
C ALA A 62 0.88 -32.71 0.19
N GLU A 63 0.17 -31.94 1.02
CA GLU A 63 -1.03 -31.20 0.60
C GLU A 63 -0.70 -30.15 -0.47
N THR A 64 0.45 -29.49 -0.36
CA THR A 64 0.92 -28.53 -1.37
C THR A 64 1.24 -29.22 -2.70
N LEU A 65 1.86 -30.40 -2.64
CA LEU A 65 2.16 -31.21 -3.82
C LEU A 65 0.89 -31.83 -4.44
N ASN A 66 -0.14 -32.12 -3.65
CA ASN A 66 -1.39 -32.70 -4.14
C ASN A 66 -2.30 -31.69 -4.87
N LYS A 67 -1.93 -30.40 -4.91
CA LYS A 67 -2.65 -29.40 -5.70
C LYS A 67 -2.25 -29.54 -7.17
N THR A 68 -3.20 -29.93 -8.01
CA THR A 68 -3.03 -30.03 -9.47
C THR A 68 -2.57 -28.70 -10.10
N THR A 69 -2.98 -27.57 -9.53
CA THR A 69 -2.55 -26.23 -9.95
C THR A 69 -1.05 -25.98 -9.77
N SER A 70 -0.39 -26.68 -8.84
CA SER A 70 1.08 -26.62 -8.67
C SER A 70 1.84 -27.20 -9.86
N PHE A 71 1.20 -28.00 -10.71
CA PHE A 71 1.80 -28.58 -11.91
C PHE A 71 1.40 -27.84 -13.20
N ASN A 72 0.37 -27.00 -13.15
CA ASN A 72 -0.06 -26.15 -14.26
C ASN A 72 0.73 -24.83 -14.26
N LEU A 73 2.06 -24.94 -14.26
CA LEU A 73 2.97 -23.81 -14.32
C LEU A 73 3.12 -23.36 -15.77
N TYR A 74 2.39 -22.32 -16.13
CA TYR A 74 2.56 -21.65 -17.42
C TYR A 74 3.66 -20.60 -17.34
N LYS A 75 4.43 -20.47 -18.42
CA LYS A 75 5.41 -19.40 -18.58
C LYS A 75 5.00 -18.54 -19.76
N ALA A 76 4.73 -17.26 -19.52
CA ALA A 76 4.61 -16.29 -20.59
C ALA A 76 6.00 -15.95 -21.14
N THR A 77 6.10 -15.85 -22.46
CA THR A 77 7.26 -15.29 -23.15
C THR A 77 6.74 -14.24 -24.11
N LEU A 78 7.34 -13.06 -24.09
CA LEU A 78 6.96 -11.96 -24.97
C LEU A 78 8.00 -11.80 -26.06
N ALA A 79 7.51 -11.51 -27.27
CA ALA A 79 8.33 -11.11 -28.40
C ALA A 79 7.69 -9.87 -29.02
N SER A 80 8.50 -8.85 -29.31
CA SER A 80 8.06 -7.66 -30.01
C SER A 80 8.59 -7.65 -31.44
N ASN A 81 7.83 -7.08 -32.36
CA ASN A 81 8.28 -6.74 -33.72
C ASN A 81 8.95 -5.36 -33.80
N THR A 82 9.12 -4.67 -32.67
CA THR A 82 9.79 -3.36 -32.56
C THR A 82 11.15 -3.47 -31.87
N THR A 83 11.94 -2.39 -31.93
CA THR A 83 13.22 -2.26 -31.18
C THR A 83 13.04 -2.04 -29.68
N THR A 84 11.85 -1.61 -29.24
CA THR A 84 11.53 -1.47 -27.81
C THR A 84 11.35 -2.83 -27.16
N ASP A 85 11.90 -2.97 -25.96
CA ASP A 85 11.73 -4.16 -25.13
C ASP A 85 10.24 -4.47 -24.92
N PRO A 86 9.77 -5.69 -25.26
CA PRO A 86 8.37 -6.06 -25.04
C PRO A 86 7.91 -5.88 -23.59
N GLU A 87 8.78 -6.10 -22.60
CA GLU A 87 8.42 -5.96 -21.18
C GLU A 87 8.19 -4.50 -20.77
N ALA A 88 8.75 -3.54 -21.52
CA ALA A 88 8.48 -2.12 -21.33
C ALA A 88 7.12 -1.68 -21.91
N LEU A 89 6.52 -2.50 -22.79
CA LEU A 89 5.26 -2.20 -23.45
C LEU A 89 4.07 -2.94 -22.83
N LEU A 90 4.28 -4.18 -22.39
CA LEU A 90 3.24 -5.04 -21.85
C LEU A 90 3.84 -5.99 -20.81
N SER A 91 3.20 -6.07 -19.65
CA SER A 91 3.45 -7.13 -18.67
C SER A 91 2.39 -8.22 -18.80
N VAL A 92 2.83 -9.48 -18.82
CA VAL A 92 1.94 -10.64 -18.86
C VAL A 92 2.26 -11.55 -17.69
N SER A 93 1.24 -11.87 -16.91
CA SER A 93 1.26 -12.90 -15.87
C SER A 93 0.31 -14.02 -16.24
N THR A 94 0.64 -15.25 -15.86
CA THR A 94 -0.17 -16.45 -16.14
C THR A 94 -0.72 -17.02 -14.85
N GLY A 95 -2.03 -17.23 -14.81
CA GLY A 95 -2.68 -18.01 -13.76
C GLY A 95 -2.59 -19.52 -14.02
N ASP A 96 -3.11 -20.30 -13.09
CA ASP A 96 -3.21 -21.77 -13.12
C ASP A 96 -4.27 -22.31 -14.10
N GLU A 97 -5.14 -21.43 -14.61
CA GLU A 97 -6.15 -21.71 -15.64
C GLU A 97 -5.75 -21.22 -17.05
N ALA A 98 -4.52 -20.72 -17.22
CA ALA A 98 -4.09 -20.16 -18.50
C ALA A 98 -4.07 -21.24 -19.61
N ALA A 99 -4.67 -20.95 -20.77
CA ALA A 99 -4.60 -21.84 -21.92
C ALA A 99 -3.28 -21.66 -22.67
N PRO A 100 -2.51 -22.75 -22.94
CA PRO A 100 -1.28 -22.65 -23.70
C PRO A 100 -1.59 -22.26 -25.15
N GLY A 101 -0.90 -21.24 -25.66
CA GLY A 101 -1.09 -20.75 -27.01
C GLY A 101 -0.29 -19.50 -27.32
N THR A 102 -0.29 -19.10 -28.59
CA THR A 102 0.35 -17.87 -29.06
C THR A 102 -0.72 -16.81 -29.28
N TYR A 103 -0.60 -15.68 -28.59
CA TYR A 103 -1.51 -14.55 -28.70
C TYR A 103 -0.82 -13.39 -29.41
N GLN A 104 -1.45 -12.84 -30.45
CA GLN A 104 -0.97 -11.66 -31.15
C GLN A 104 -1.67 -10.42 -30.58
N ILE A 105 -0.89 -9.50 -30.01
CA ILE A 105 -1.39 -8.26 -29.40
C ILE A 105 -0.84 -7.09 -30.19
N LYS A 106 -1.73 -6.19 -30.61
CA LYS A 106 -1.35 -4.93 -31.29
C LYS A 106 -1.54 -3.78 -30.30
N ILE A 107 -0.43 -3.09 -30.01
CA ILE A 107 -0.45 -1.88 -29.17
C ILE A 107 -0.52 -0.68 -30.10
N GLU A 108 -1.60 0.10 -30.01
CA GLU A 108 -1.80 1.27 -30.87
C GLU A 108 -1.20 2.54 -30.26
N GLN A 109 -1.45 2.77 -28.96
CA GLN A 109 -0.95 3.92 -28.22
C GLN A 109 -0.79 3.57 -26.75
N LEU A 110 0.31 3.99 -26.13
CA LEU A 110 0.48 3.88 -24.69
C LEU A 110 -0.36 4.95 -23.99
N ALA A 111 -0.97 4.56 -22.87
CA ALA A 111 -1.58 5.53 -21.98
C ALA A 111 -0.51 6.52 -21.50
N THR A 112 -0.85 7.81 -21.44
CA THR A 112 0.05 8.84 -20.94
C THR A 112 -0.63 9.60 -19.82
N ALA A 113 0.15 10.11 -18.87
CA ALA A 113 -0.35 10.97 -17.81
C ALA A 113 -0.69 12.35 -18.38
N GLN A 114 -1.91 12.84 -18.13
CA GLN A 114 -2.29 14.19 -18.53
C GLN A 114 -1.46 15.23 -17.77
N LYS A 115 -1.03 16.27 -18.49
CA LYS A 115 -0.36 17.45 -17.93
C LYS A 115 -1.13 18.71 -18.27
N LEU A 116 -1.39 19.55 -17.27
CA LEU A 116 -2.03 20.85 -17.40
C LEU A 116 -1.08 21.95 -16.95
N SER A 117 -1.02 23.06 -17.68
CA SER A 117 -0.16 24.20 -17.37
C SER A 117 -1.01 25.44 -17.16
N SER A 118 -0.69 26.21 -16.12
CA SER A 118 -1.29 27.51 -15.86
C SER A 118 -0.79 28.59 -16.83
N ASN A 119 -1.34 29.79 -16.68
CA ASN A 119 -0.73 31.01 -17.20
C ASN A 119 0.70 31.22 -16.65
N GLY A 120 1.48 32.06 -17.34
CA GLY A 120 2.80 32.49 -16.87
C GLY A 120 2.70 33.63 -15.87
N TYR A 121 3.49 33.55 -14.80
CA TYR A 121 3.58 34.55 -13.75
C TYR A 121 5.02 35.06 -13.61
N ALA A 122 5.18 36.33 -13.25
CA ALA A 122 6.51 36.95 -13.13
C ALA A 122 7.33 36.42 -11.93
N SER A 123 6.66 35.99 -10.87
CA SER A 123 7.30 35.46 -9.66
C SER A 123 6.56 34.21 -9.15
N GLN A 124 7.32 33.30 -8.55
CA GLN A 124 6.77 32.11 -7.89
C GLN A 124 6.40 32.35 -6.41
N THR A 125 6.86 33.46 -5.81
CA THR A 125 6.70 33.79 -4.38
C THR A 125 5.79 34.98 -4.11
N GLU A 126 5.51 35.80 -5.12
CA GLU A 126 4.57 36.91 -4.97
C GLU A 126 3.12 36.39 -4.90
N SER A 127 2.28 37.09 -4.14
CA SER A 127 0.86 36.76 -4.02
C SER A 127 0.14 36.96 -5.36
N LEU A 128 -0.69 36.00 -5.76
CA LEU A 128 -1.43 36.08 -7.01
C LEU A 128 -2.69 36.94 -6.93
N GLY A 129 -3.14 37.32 -5.72
CA GLY A 129 -4.37 38.09 -5.52
C GLY A 129 -5.65 37.29 -5.80
N LEU A 130 -5.54 35.97 -6.04
CA LEU A 130 -6.67 35.09 -6.34
C LEU A 130 -7.22 34.48 -5.05
N SER A 131 -8.54 34.35 -4.94
CA SER A 131 -9.14 33.68 -3.78
C SER A 131 -10.35 32.84 -4.17
N GLY A 132 -10.54 31.73 -3.47
CA GLY A 132 -11.64 30.79 -3.69
C GLY A 132 -11.24 29.34 -3.42
N ASP A 133 -12.17 28.44 -3.69
CA ASP A 133 -11.97 27.01 -3.55
C ASP A 133 -11.75 26.39 -4.93
N LEU A 134 -10.65 25.68 -5.12
CA LEU A 134 -10.33 24.91 -6.32
C LEU A 134 -10.51 23.42 -6.01
N ILE A 135 -11.26 22.67 -6.81
CA ILE A 135 -11.41 21.24 -6.63
C ILE A 135 -10.47 20.53 -7.61
N VAL A 136 -9.53 19.74 -7.08
CA VAL A 136 -8.55 18.96 -7.83
C VAL A 136 -8.74 17.49 -7.50
N GLY A 137 -9.09 16.66 -8.50
CA GLY A 137 -9.31 15.22 -8.27
C GLY A 137 -10.36 14.93 -7.20
N GLY A 138 -11.41 15.75 -7.13
CA GLY A 138 -12.47 15.64 -6.12
C GLY A 138 -12.12 16.18 -4.73
N ARG A 139 -10.93 16.78 -4.54
CA ARG A 139 -10.50 17.37 -3.26
C ARG A 139 -10.44 18.88 -3.31
N THR A 140 -10.91 19.53 -2.26
CA THR A 140 -10.92 20.99 -2.14
C THR A 140 -9.57 21.54 -1.72
N VAL A 141 -9.07 22.48 -2.51
CA VAL A 141 -7.84 23.26 -2.30
C VAL A 141 -8.26 24.72 -2.09
N LYS A 142 -8.07 25.22 -0.87
CA LYS A 142 -8.43 26.60 -0.52
C LYS A 142 -7.32 27.57 -0.92
N VAL A 143 -7.59 28.42 -1.90
CA VAL A 143 -6.69 29.48 -2.36
C VAL A 143 -7.07 30.79 -1.69
N ALA A 144 -6.10 31.40 -1.01
CA ALA A 144 -6.20 32.71 -0.38
C ALA A 144 -5.52 33.77 -1.25
N SER A 145 -5.97 35.02 -1.17
CA SER A 145 -5.42 36.14 -1.97
C SER A 145 -3.93 36.38 -1.74
N THR A 146 -3.42 35.98 -0.56
CA THR A 146 -2.01 36.05 -0.19
C THR A 146 -1.17 34.89 -0.71
N ASP A 147 -1.79 33.86 -1.32
CA ASP A 147 -1.05 32.70 -1.79
C ASP A 147 -0.24 33.01 -3.06
N SER A 148 0.97 32.49 -3.06
CA SER A 148 1.88 32.43 -4.20
C SER A 148 1.76 31.10 -4.96
N LEU A 149 2.38 30.99 -6.14
CA LEU A 149 2.41 29.74 -6.91
C LEU A 149 2.99 28.57 -6.10
N VAL A 150 4.02 28.83 -5.31
CA VAL A 150 4.64 27.83 -4.43
C VAL A 150 3.65 27.33 -3.38
N GLN A 151 2.90 28.25 -2.75
CA GLN A 151 1.89 27.87 -1.74
C GLN A 151 0.71 27.12 -2.36
N ILE A 152 0.25 27.50 -3.56
CA ILE A 152 -0.81 26.78 -4.28
C ILE A 152 -0.34 25.38 -4.65
N ARG A 153 0.89 25.23 -5.17
CA ARG A 153 1.53 23.92 -5.42
C ARG A 153 1.51 23.06 -4.17
N ASP A 154 1.97 23.61 -3.05
CA ASP A 154 2.08 22.86 -1.79
C ASP A 154 0.71 22.46 -1.24
N LYS A 155 -0.31 23.30 -1.40
CA LYS A 155 -1.69 22.93 -1.03
C LYS A 155 -2.26 21.83 -1.91
N ILE A 156 -2.01 21.86 -3.22
CA ILE A 156 -2.42 20.79 -4.14
C ILE A 156 -1.72 19.47 -3.79
N ASN A 157 -0.40 19.49 -3.57
CA ASN A 157 0.34 18.31 -3.16
C ASN A 157 -0.06 17.83 -1.76
N GLY A 158 -0.42 18.75 -0.86
CA GLY A 158 -0.91 18.43 0.48
C GLY A 158 -2.22 17.66 0.47
N VAL A 159 -3.12 17.95 -0.48
CA VAL A 159 -4.33 17.16 -0.68
C VAL A 159 -4.06 15.84 -1.42
N ASN A 160 -2.90 15.66 -2.06
CA ASN A 160 -2.52 14.43 -2.74
C ASN A 160 -1.90 13.37 -1.80
N THR A 161 -2.56 13.11 -0.67
CA THR A 161 -2.03 12.20 0.37
C THR A 161 -3.12 11.29 0.95
N GLY A 162 -2.69 10.15 1.49
CA GLY A 162 -3.57 9.17 2.17
C GLY A 162 -4.43 8.34 1.21
N THR A 163 -5.48 7.72 1.75
CA THR A 163 -6.37 6.80 1.02
C THR A 163 -7.29 7.48 0.00
N ASN A 164 -7.51 8.79 0.16
CA ASN A 164 -8.38 9.59 -0.72
C ASN A 164 -7.58 10.63 -1.52
N ALA A 165 -6.31 10.36 -1.85
CA ALA A 165 -5.44 11.30 -2.55
C ALA A 165 -6.08 11.86 -3.85
N SER A 166 -5.78 13.12 -4.20
CA SER A 166 -6.30 13.76 -5.43
C SER A 166 -5.81 13.08 -6.71
N GLY A 167 -4.71 12.32 -6.64
CA GLY A 167 -4.08 11.68 -7.81
C GLY A 167 -3.43 12.67 -8.77
N VAL A 168 -3.08 13.87 -8.26
CA VAL A 168 -2.54 14.97 -9.06
C VAL A 168 -1.36 15.58 -8.31
N THR A 169 -0.20 15.57 -8.97
CA THR A 169 1.03 16.22 -8.49
C THR A 169 1.20 17.58 -9.15
N ALA A 170 1.41 18.61 -8.34
CA ALA A 170 1.70 19.97 -8.76
C ALA A 170 3.20 20.30 -8.67
N SER A 171 3.70 21.04 -9.66
CA SER A 171 5.07 21.56 -9.71
C SER A 171 5.08 22.98 -10.25
N VAL A 172 6.10 23.76 -9.89
CA VAL A 172 6.32 25.09 -10.49
C VAL A 172 7.53 24.99 -11.41
N VAL A 173 7.33 25.37 -12.67
CA VAL A 173 8.37 25.30 -13.72
C VAL A 173 8.65 26.70 -14.23
N ASN A 174 9.93 27.06 -14.35
CA ASN A 174 10.36 28.31 -14.94
C ASN A 174 10.58 28.14 -16.46
N TYR A 175 9.82 28.87 -17.27
CA TYR A 175 9.90 28.88 -18.74
C TYR A 175 10.77 30.03 -19.28
N GLY A 176 11.70 30.57 -18.48
CA GLY A 176 12.57 31.68 -18.86
C GLY A 176 11.75 32.95 -19.10
N ALA A 177 11.77 33.47 -20.33
CA ALA A 177 10.99 34.65 -20.72
C ALA A 177 9.47 34.44 -20.60
N GLY A 178 9.00 33.19 -20.56
CA GLY A 178 7.59 32.83 -20.36
C GLY A 178 7.11 32.83 -18.91
N GLY A 179 7.98 33.18 -17.96
CA GLY A 179 7.69 33.24 -16.53
C GLY A 179 7.56 31.86 -15.85
N TYR A 180 7.11 31.89 -14.60
CA TYR A 180 6.82 30.70 -13.80
C TYR A 180 5.42 30.19 -14.08
N ARG A 181 5.25 28.88 -14.22
CA ARG A 181 3.95 28.22 -14.43
C ARG A 181 3.74 27.11 -13.41
N LEU A 182 2.50 26.97 -12.94
CA LEU A 182 2.04 25.80 -12.22
C LEU A 182 1.72 24.71 -13.23
N VAL A 183 2.36 23.55 -13.07
CA VAL A 183 2.14 22.36 -13.89
C VAL A 183 1.53 21.28 -13.02
N LEU A 184 0.35 20.82 -13.39
CA LEU A 184 -0.34 19.70 -12.78
C LEU A 184 -0.11 18.46 -13.63
N THR A 185 0.27 17.35 -13.00
CA THR A 185 0.48 16.06 -13.65
C THR A 185 -0.40 15.02 -12.96
N SER A 186 -1.14 14.25 -13.74
CA SER A 186 -1.88 13.09 -13.21
C SER A 186 -0.88 12.02 -12.76
N ASP A 187 -1.10 11.45 -11.57
CA ASP A 187 -0.28 10.34 -11.07
C ASP A 187 -0.65 9.01 -11.75
N ARG A 188 -1.76 8.99 -12.51
CA ARG A 188 -2.22 7.85 -13.31
C ARG A 188 -2.21 8.18 -14.79
N GLU A 189 -1.83 7.21 -15.59
CA GLU A 189 -1.95 7.27 -17.04
C GLU A 189 -3.37 6.89 -17.48
N GLY A 190 -3.80 7.41 -18.62
CA GLY A 190 -5.07 7.02 -19.25
C GLY A 190 -6.06 8.18 -19.41
N ALA A 191 -7.21 7.86 -19.99
CA ALA A 191 -8.17 8.86 -20.48
C ALA A 191 -8.84 9.70 -19.37
N GLN A 192 -8.88 9.22 -18.13
CA GLN A 192 -9.51 9.95 -17.01
C GLN A 192 -8.80 11.27 -16.66
N GLY A 193 -7.48 11.31 -16.81
CA GLY A 193 -6.69 12.54 -16.66
C GLY A 193 -6.87 13.26 -15.31
N ILE A 194 -6.93 14.59 -15.36
CA ILE A 194 -7.04 15.51 -14.22
C ILE A 194 -8.43 16.15 -14.22
N SER A 195 -9.19 15.94 -13.15
CA SER A 195 -10.44 16.68 -12.90
C SER A 195 -10.16 18.00 -12.16
N LEU A 196 -10.51 19.13 -12.79
CA LEU A 196 -10.46 20.47 -12.20
C LEU A 196 -11.84 21.11 -12.20
N GLN A 197 -12.30 21.61 -11.06
CA GLN A 197 -13.60 22.29 -10.92
C GLN A 197 -13.47 23.51 -10.00
N ASN A 198 -14.34 24.50 -10.19
CA ASN A 198 -14.47 25.61 -9.25
C ASN A 198 -15.34 25.15 -8.06
N GLY A 199 -14.81 25.28 -6.84
CA GLY A 199 -15.49 24.92 -5.60
C GLY A 199 -16.25 26.06 -4.94
N GLY A 200 -16.40 27.20 -5.62
CA GLY A 200 -17.07 28.40 -5.12
C GLY A 200 -17.40 29.39 -6.24
N ALA A 201 -17.71 30.63 -5.88
CA ALA A 201 -18.12 31.67 -6.85
C ALA A 201 -16.98 32.20 -7.75
N SER A 202 -15.72 31.95 -7.37
CA SER A 202 -14.55 32.37 -8.15
C SER A 202 -14.20 31.35 -9.22
N ASP A 203 -14.03 31.79 -10.47
CA ASP A 203 -13.61 30.94 -11.59
C ASP A 203 -12.09 30.69 -11.61
N LEU A 204 -11.57 30.07 -10.54
CA LEU A 204 -10.13 29.83 -10.36
C LEU A 204 -9.51 28.97 -11.47
N VAL A 205 -10.24 28.00 -12.04
CA VAL A 205 -9.73 27.18 -13.14
C VAL A 205 -9.41 28.04 -14.37
N GLU A 206 -10.24 29.05 -14.65
CA GLU A 206 -10.04 30.00 -15.76
C GLU A 206 -9.01 31.08 -15.41
N LEU A 207 -9.07 31.64 -14.20
CA LEU A 207 -8.14 32.66 -13.73
C LEU A 207 -6.68 32.16 -13.66
N LEU A 208 -6.48 30.90 -13.26
CA LEU A 208 -5.18 30.24 -13.31
C LEU A 208 -4.80 29.84 -14.75
N GLY A 209 -5.74 29.89 -15.68
CA GLY A 209 -5.51 29.68 -17.11
C GLY A 209 -5.41 28.23 -17.51
N PHE A 210 -6.02 27.30 -16.78
CA PHE A 210 -6.10 25.89 -17.19
C PHE A 210 -7.11 25.66 -18.32
N LEU A 211 -8.07 26.59 -18.49
CA LEU A 211 -9.02 26.66 -19.59
C LEU A 211 -8.85 28.00 -20.32
N ASP A 212 -9.06 28.02 -21.65
CA ASP A 212 -9.16 29.27 -22.40
C ASP A 212 -10.56 29.88 -22.29
N ALA A 213 -10.61 31.21 -22.30
CA ALA A 213 -11.84 31.99 -22.33
C ALA A 213 -12.46 31.95 -23.75
N SER A 214 -13.39 31.01 -23.94
CA SER A 214 -14.35 30.87 -25.05
C SER A 214 -13.85 30.84 -26.51
N PRO A 215 -14.17 29.77 -27.28
CA PRO A 215 -14.79 28.53 -26.82
C PRO A 215 -13.87 27.83 -25.82
N LYS A 216 -14.44 27.29 -24.73
CA LYS A 216 -13.71 26.73 -23.58
C LYS A 216 -12.92 25.48 -23.98
N THR A 217 -11.80 25.67 -24.64
CA THR A 217 -10.87 24.59 -25.01
C THR A 217 -9.84 24.45 -23.92
N ALA A 218 -9.59 23.21 -23.48
CA ALA A 218 -8.46 22.93 -22.61
C ALA A 218 -7.16 23.27 -23.35
N LYS A 219 -6.28 24.07 -22.74
CA LYS A 219 -5.02 24.51 -23.36
C LYS A 219 -4.09 23.36 -23.75
N ASN A 220 -4.27 22.21 -23.10
CA ASN A 220 -3.52 21.00 -23.41
C ASN A 220 -4.48 19.90 -23.86
N THR A 221 -4.50 19.64 -25.16
CA THR A 221 -5.19 18.50 -25.79
C THR A 221 -4.35 17.23 -25.60
N VAL A 222 -4.94 16.14 -25.11
CA VAL A 222 -4.35 14.79 -25.24
C VAL A 222 -4.78 14.18 -26.57
N ALA A 223 -3.88 13.41 -27.21
CA ALA A 223 -4.19 12.66 -28.42
C ALA A 223 -5.26 11.61 -28.09
N GLY A 224 -6.51 11.87 -28.48
CA GLY A 224 -7.67 11.02 -28.16
C GLY A 224 -8.96 11.77 -27.79
N GLY A 225 -8.93 13.09 -27.58
CA GLY A 225 -10.13 13.92 -27.48
C GLY A 225 -10.35 14.62 -26.13
N HIS A 226 -11.23 15.63 -26.15
CA HIS A 226 -11.64 16.39 -24.98
C HIS A 226 -12.80 15.69 -24.28
N LEU A 227 -12.60 15.19 -23.07
CA LEU A 227 -13.72 14.77 -22.22
C LEU A 227 -14.32 16.01 -21.57
N SER A 228 -15.39 16.52 -22.17
CA SER A 228 -16.41 17.25 -21.43
C SER A 228 -17.36 16.23 -20.80
N ASP A 229 -17.85 16.60 -19.61
CA ASP A 229 -18.59 15.83 -18.62
C ASP A 229 -19.32 14.52 -19.00
N ARG A 230 -19.26 13.57 -18.04
CA ARG A 230 -20.03 12.32 -17.86
C ARG A 230 -19.64 11.09 -18.68
N PHE A 231 -18.61 10.38 -18.23
CA PHE A 231 -18.64 8.91 -18.18
C PHE A 231 -17.92 8.44 -16.90
N SER A 232 -18.69 8.07 -15.87
CA SER A 232 -18.14 7.68 -14.56
C SER A 232 -17.59 6.25 -14.51
N ALA A 233 -17.79 5.43 -15.54
CA ALA A 233 -17.21 4.09 -15.65
C ALA A 233 -17.36 3.53 -17.09
N ALA A 234 -16.52 2.56 -17.45
CA ALA A 234 -16.53 1.88 -18.76
C ALA A 234 -17.64 0.81 -18.88
N ASP A 235 -18.43 0.58 -17.83
CA ASP A 235 -19.46 -0.47 -17.73
C ASP A 235 -20.90 0.07 -17.71
N GLN A 236 -21.12 1.38 -17.81
CA GLN A 236 -22.47 1.91 -17.94
C GLN A 236 -22.96 1.78 -19.39
N ALA A 237 -23.98 0.94 -19.57
CA ALA A 237 -24.70 0.77 -20.83
C ALA A 237 -25.25 2.12 -21.33
N ILE A 238 -24.91 2.46 -22.58
CA ILE A 238 -25.50 3.60 -23.29
C ILE A 238 -26.94 3.23 -23.64
N GLY A 239 -27.90 3.91 -23.01
CA GLY A 239 -29.27 4.04 -23.51
C GLY A 239 -30.01 2.72 -23.74
N GLY A 240 -30.57 2.15 -22.68
CA GLY A 240 -31.79 1.34 -22.81
C GLY A 240 -32.96 2.26 -23.15
N ALA A 241 -33.08 2.66 -24.41
CA ALA A 241 -34.31 3.17 -24.97
C ALA A 241 -34.89 2.06 -25.85
N ASP A 242 -35.84 1.37 -25.24
CA ASP A 242 -36.91 0.60 -25.85
C ASP A 242 -37.22 1.06 -27.29
N LEU A 243 -36.91 0.21 -28.27
CA LEU A 243 -37.20 0.44 -29.70
C LEU A 243 -38.37 -0.42 -30.17
N LEU A 244 -39.26 -0.83 -29.26
CA LEU A 244 -40.51 -1.53 -29.57
C LEU A 244 -41.64 -1.04 -28.65
N ASP A 245 -42.16 0.15 -28.90
CA ASP A 245 -43.61 0.39 -28.84
C ASP A 245 -44.00 1.75 -29.46
N LEU A 246 -44.94 1.67 -30.42
CA LEU A 246 -45.70 2.71 -31.15
C LEU A 246 -44.98 3.60 -32.17
#